data_AF-A0A1E5SSZ4-F1
#
_entry.id   AF-A0A1E5SSZ4-F1
#
_cell.length_a   1.000
_cell.length_b   1.000
_cell.length_c   1.000
_cell.angle_alpha   90.00
_cell.angle_beta   90.00
_cell.angle_gamma   90.00
#
_symmetry.space_group_name_H-M   'P 1'
#
loop_
_entity.id
_entity.type
_entity.pdbx_description
1 polymer ?
#
loop_
_entity_poly.entity_id
_entity_poly.type
_entity_poly.pdbx_seq_one_letter_code
_entity_poly.pdbx_strand_id
1 'polypeptide(L)'
;MIAMYKVLNWVMLLSVLSTHQNESLEGTWMAEKDSKSKWVFTNDGKCKRYYDNELLNTYVYSLSNTSPQCDKTVPVNSKTQYLKLVKVGKVDSEYCYEVNGITAEKLSLRQIGTGSLLLFDKQ
;
A
#
# COMPACT_ATOMS: atom_id res chain seq x y z
N MET A 1 11.93 53.19 -38.32
CA MET A 1 11.53 53.10 -36.91
C MET A 1 10.40 52.09 -36.79
N ILE A 2 10.65 50.89 -36.26
CA ILE A 2 9.62 49.95 -35.82
C ILE A 2 10.06 49.39 -34.47
N ALA A 3 9.15 49.47 -33.50
CA ALA A 3 9.39 49.33 -32.08
C ALA A 3 9.64 47.88 -31.63
N MET A 4 10.50 47.76 -30.61
CA MET A 4 10.76 46.55 -29.84
C MET A 4 9.58 46.22 -28.93
N TYR A 5 9.08 44.98 -28.96
CA TYR A 5 8.19 44.46 -27.92
C TYR A 5 8.99 43.65 -26.90
N LYS A 6 9.01 44.14 -25.66
CA LYS A 6 9.53 43.45 -24.48
C LYS A 6 8.67 42.21 -24.20
N VAL A 7 9.30 41.04 -24.18
CA VAL A 7 8.65 39.82 -23.68
C VAL A 7 8.80 39.82 -22.15
N LEU A 8 7.66 39.87 -21.45
CA LEU A 8 7.60 39.77 -19.99
C LEU A 8 8.00 38.35 -19.55
N ASN A 9 9.00 38.27 -18.67
CA ASN A 9 9.48 37.03 -18.08
C ASN A 9 8.56 36.63 -16.92
N TRP A 10 7.73 35.60 -17.11
CA TRP A 10 6.86 35.06 -16.07
C TRP A 10 7.67 34.08 -15.22
N VAL A 11 8.06 34.49 -14.03
CA VAL A 11 8.65 33.57 -13.04
C VAL A 11 7.53 32.65 -12.54
N MET A 12 7.53 31.39 -12.98
CA MET A 12 6.69 30.37 -12.38
C MET A 12 7.18 30.08 -10.96
N LEU A 13 6.39 30.51 -9.97
CA LEU A 13 6.49 30.01 -8.61
C LEU A 13 6.05 28.54 -8.60
N LEU A 14 7.02 27.61 -8.57
CA LEU A 14 6.75 26.25 -8.13
C LEU A 14 6.47 26.30 -6.62
N SER A 15 5.20 26.19 -6.25
CA SER A 15 4.86 25.75 -4.90
C SER A 15 5.29 24.29 -4.74
N VAL A 16 6.23 24.04 -3.83
CA VAL A 16 6.54 22.69 -3.39
C VAL A 16 5.35 22.20 -2.57
N LEU A 17 4.42 21.51 -3.22
CA LEU A 17 3.46 20.66 -2.54
C LEU A 17 4.25 19.49 -1.99
N SER A 18 4.49 19.48 -0.67
CA SER A 18 4.93 18.27 0.03
C SER A 18 3.79 17.27 -0.05
N THR A 19 3.78 16.47 -1.11
CA THR A 19 2.98 15.25 -1.17
C THR A 19 3.57 14.33 -0.12
N HIS A 20 2.79 13.94 0.90
CA HIS A 20 3.10 12.73 1.65
C HIS A 20 3.16 11.61 0.61
N GLN A 21 4.36 11.27 0.15
CA GLN A 21 4.56 10.11 -0.70
C GLN A 21 4.30 8.92 0.23
N ASN A 22 3.13 8.31 0.11
CA ASN A 22 2.96 6.97 0.64
C ASN A 22 4.00 6.10 -0.06
N GLU A 23 4.95 5.59 0.71
CA GLU A 23 5.98 4.71 0.21
C GLU A 23 5.34 3.48 -0.45
N SER A 24 6.05 2.94 -1.43
CA SER A 24 5.57 1.82 -2.23
C SER A 24 5.48 0.54 -1.39
N LEU A 25 4.36 -0.19 -1.51
CA LEU A 25 4.10 -1.46 -0.81
C LEU A 25 4.99 -2.59 -1.33
N GLU A 26 5.49 -2.46 -2.55
CA GLU A 26 6.39 -3.40 -3.19
C GLU A 26 7.66 -3.63 -2.33
N GLY A 27 8.05 -4.90 -2.21
CA GLY A 27 9.19 -5.31 -1.39
C GLY A 27 8.91 -6.56 -0.57
N THR A 28 9.89 -6.91 0.26
CA THR A 28 9.80 -8.03 1.21
C THR A 28 9.60 -7.47 2.60
N TRP A 29 8.56 -7.97 3.27
CA TRP A 29 8.14 -7.54 4.60
C TRP A 29 8.20 -8.72 5.55
N MET A 30 9.09 -8.67 6.53
CA MET A 30 9.27 -9.69 7.55
C MET A 30 8.42 -9.38 8.77
N ALA A 31 7.66 -10.34 9.30
CA ALA A 31 6.82 -10.09 10.46
C ALA A 31 7.68 -9.85 11.72
N GLU A 32 7.43 -8.78 12.48
CA GLU A 32 8.25 -8.40 13.64
C GLU A 32 8.26 -9.49 14.73
N LYS A 33 7.13 -10.18 14.91
CA LYS A 33 6.96 -11.20 15.95
C LYS A 33 7.40 -12.60 15.52
N ASP A 34 7.71 -12.78 14.24
CA ASP A 34 8.05 -14.08 13.67
C ASP A 34 8.89 -13.93 12.40
N SER A 35 10.21 -14.01 12.58
CA SER A 35 11.19 -13.86 11.49
C SER A 35 11.16 -14.99 10.46
N LYS A 36 10.34 -16.03 10.65
CA LYS A 36 10.08 -17.04 9.61
C LYS A 36 8.98 -16.62 8.65
N SER A 37 8.10 -15.71 9.05
CA SER A 37 6.94 -15.26 8.27
C SER A 37 7.28 -14.01 7.47
N LYS A 38 7.26 -14.11 6.14
CA LYS A 38 7.45 -12.95 5.25
C LYS A 38 6.42 -12.83 4.15
N TRP A 39 6.10 -11.61 3.78
CA TRP A 39 5.19 -11.26 2.70
C TRP A 39 5.97 -10.50 1.63
N VAL A 40 5.84 -10.94 0.39
CA VAL A 40 6.54 -10.34 -0.75
C VAL A 40 5.51 -9.76 -1.70
N PHE A 41 5.50 -8.43 -1.84
CA PHE A 41 4.65 -7.72 -2.80
C PHE A 41 5.46 -7.38 -4.04
N THR A 42 4.94 -7.76 -5.21
CA THR A 42 5.59 -7.57 -6.51
C THR A 42 4.77 -6.63 -7.38
N ASN A 43 5.44 -5.90 -8.26
CA ASN A 43 4.84 -4.91 -9.16
C ASN A 43 3.81 -5.49 -10.16
N ASP A 44 3.72 -6.81 -10.29
CA ASP A 44 2.68 -7.51 -11.06
C ASP A 44 1.37 -7.69 -10.27
N GLY A 45 1.22 -7.03 -9.11
CA GLY A 45 0.02 -7.07 -8.29
C GLY A 45 -0.12 -8.36 -7.49
N LYS A 46 0.98 -9.10 -7.25
CA LYS A 46 0.96 -10.32 -6.43
C LYS A 46 1.56 -10.12 -5.06
N CYS A 47 0.95 -10.78 -4.08
CA CYS A 47 1.49 -10.94 -2.74
C CYS A 47 1.76 -12.43 -2.49
N LYS A 48 3.01 -12.78 -2.21
CA LYS A 48 3.41 -14.15 -1.84
C LYS A 48 3.70 -14.21 -0.36
N ARG A 49 3.04 -15.12 0.35
CA ARG A 49 3.27 -15.38 1.77
C ARG A 49 4.14 -16.61 1.92
N TYR A 50 5.21 -16.46 2.70
CA TYR A 50 6.15 -17.52 3.02
C TYR A 50 6.18 -17.77 4.53
N TYR A 51 6.50 -19.00 4.89
CA TYR A 51 6.89 -19.39 6.24
C TYR A 51 8.12 -20.29 6.16
N ASP A 52 9.19 -19.94 6.88
CA ASP A 52 10.46 -20.68 6.85
C ASP A 52 11.01 -20.86 5.42
N ASN A 53 10.87 -19.81 4.59
CA ASN A 53 11.20 -19.78 3.17
C ASN A 53 10.36 -20.69 2.25
N GLU A 54 9.39 -21.42 2.77
CA GLU A 54 8.43 -22.18 1.97
C GLU A 54 7.26 -21.29 1.53
N LEU A 55 6.90 -21.35 0.25
CA LEU A 55 5.75 -20.61 -0.28
C LEU A 55 4.46 -21.26 0.23
N LEU A 56 3.71 -20.52 1.06
CA LEU A 56 2.42 -20.99 1.56
C LEU A 56 1.29 -20.65 0.60
N ASN A 57 1.22 -19.39 0.17
CA ASN A 57 0.08 -18.85 -0.56
C ASN A 57 0.52 -17.74 -1.51
N THR A 58 -0.18 -17.65 -2.65
CA THR A 58 -0.12 -16.49 -3.55
C THR A 58 -1.48 -15.80 -3.58
N TYR A 59 -1.46 -14.47 -3.54
CA TYR A 59 -2.63 -13.61 -3.62
C TYR A 59 -2.44 -12.61 -4.76
N VAL A 60 -3.55 -12.19 -5.35
CA VAL A 60 -3.62 -10.91 -6.05
C VAL A 60 -3.93 -9.84 -5.01
N TYR A 61 -3.18 -8.73 -5.02
CA TYR A 61 -3.45 -7.61 -4.13
C TYR A 61 -3.95 -6.38 -4.88
N SER A 62 -4.74 -5.58 -4.18
CA SER A 62 -5.17 -4.27 -4.64
C SER A 62 -5.23 -3.29 -3.48
N LEU A 63 -4.83 -2.05 -3.73
CA LEU A 63 -5.02 -0.93 -2.80
C LEU A 63 -6.27 -0.14 -3.20
N SER A 64 -7.03 0.32 -2.22
CA SER A 64 -8.23 1.15 -2.46
C SER A 64 -8.47 2.11 -1.30
N ASN A 65 -9.27 3.13 -1.54
CA ASN A 65 -9.74 4.07 -0.52
C ASN A 65 -11.28 4.20 -0.61
N THR A 66 -11.95 3.05 -0.66
CA THR A 66 -13.41 2.97 -0.85
C THR A 66 -14.01 1.99 0.14
N SER A 67 -15.32 2.08 0.32
CA SER A 67 -16.14 1.12 1.06
C SER A 67 -17.14 0.47 0.07
N PRO A 68 -17.50 -0.82 0.22
CA PRO A 68 -17.09 -1.74 1.28
C PRO A 68 -15.71 -2.38 1.05
N GLN A 69 -15.14 -2.94 2.12
CA GLN A 69 -13.95 -3.81 2.08
C GLN A 69 -14.32 -5.15 2.68
N CYS A 70 -14.27 -6.22 1.88
CA CYS A 70 -14.71 -7.56 2.28
C CYS A 70 -16.11 -7.55 2.93
N ASP A 71 -17.07 -6.97 2.20
CA ASP A 71 -18.49 -6.78 2.58
C ASP A 71 -18.73 -6.02 3.89
N LYS A 72 -17.71 -5.32 4.39
CA LYS A 72 -17.82 -4.49 5.60
C LYS A 72 -17.77 -3.03 5.24
N THR A 73 -18.70 -2.27 5.82
CA THR A 73 -18.67 -0.81 5.78
C THR A 73 -17.48 -0.30 6.57
N VAL A 74 -16.65 0.53 5.95
CA VAL A 74 -15.42 1.04 6.54
C VAL A 74 -15.29 2.57 6.37
N PRO A 75 -14.58 3.29 7.29
CA PRO A 75 -14.49 4.75 7.22
C PRO A 75 -13.59 5.25 6.09
N VAL A 76 -14.16 5.96 5.11
CA VAL A 76 -13.40 6.52 3.99
C VAL A 76 -13.10 7.99 4.23
N ASN A 77 -11.83 8.39 4.12
CA ASN A 77 -11.39 9.79 4.09
C ASN A 77 -10.09 9.93 3.27
N SER A 78 -9.57 11.14 3.12
CA SER A 78 -8.39 11.41 2.28
C SER A 78 -7.09 10.72 2.72
N LYS A 79 -7.02 10.20 3.94
CA LYS A 79 -5.86 9.52 4.52
C LYS A 79 -6.04 8.01 4.64
N THR A 80 -7.24 7.49 4.39
CA THR A 80 -7.50 6.07 4.52
C THR A 80 -6.94 5.31 3.33
N GLN A 81 -6.38 4.12 3.58
CA GLN A 81 -6.00 3.19 2.52
C GLN A 81 -6.28 1.77 3.00
N TYR A 82 -6.76 0.93 2.09
CA TYR A 82 -7.11 -0.46 2.34
C TYR A 82 -6.35 -1.38 1.39
N LEU A 83 -5.86 -2.49 1.94
CA LEU A 83 -5.25 -3.59 1.21
C LEU A 83 -6.24 -4.75 1.15
N LYS A 84 -6.57 -5.20 -0.06
CA LYS A 84 -7.33 -6.42 -0.30
C LYS A 84 -6.40 -7.49 -0.87
N LEU A 85 -6.44 -8.69 -0.30
CA LEU A 85 -5.74 -9.88 -0.78
C LEU A 85 -6.76 -10.94 -1.20
N VAL A 86 -6.73 -11.36 -2.47
CA VAL A 86 -7.59 -12.43 -2.99
C VAL A 86 -6.73 -13.62 -3.33
N LYS A 87 -7.02 -14.78 -2.72
CA LYS A 87 -6.19 -15.98 -2.88
C LYS A 87 -6.28 -16.53 -4.30
N VAL A 88 -5.13 -16.80 -4.92
CA VAL A 88 -5.09 -17.43 -6.24
C VAL A 88 -5.59 -18.88 -6.13
N GLY A 89 -6.49 -19.28 -7.03
CA GLY A 89 -7.02 -20.65 -7.11
C GLY A 89 -8.10 -21.01 -6.09
N LYS A 90 -8.52 -20.07 -5.23
CA LYS A 90 -9.71 -20.22 -4.38
C LYS A 90 -10.57 -18.97 -4.44
N VAL A 91 -11.68 -19.08 -5.17
CA VAL A 91 -12.75 -18.07 -5.18
C VAL A 91 -13.24 -17.89 -3.74
N ASP A 92 -13.56 -16.65 -3.36
CA ASP A 92 -14.08 -16.25 -2.04
C ASP A 92 -13.11 -16.29 -0.84
N SER A 93 -11.83 -16.60 -1.06
CA SER A 93 -10.81 -16.47 0.00
C SER A 93 -10.14 -15.11 -0.08
N GLU A 94 -10.78 -14.11 0.52
CA GLU A 94 -10.26 -12.74 0.60
C GLU A 94 -9.98 -12.28 2.03
N TYR A 95 -8.97 -11.41 2.14
CA TYR A 95 -8.58 -10.75 3.37
C TYR A 95 -8.44 -9.26 3.11
N CYS A 96 -9.10 -8.45 3.92
CA CYS A 96 -9.01 -7.00 3.84
C CYS A 96 -8.33 -6.43 5.09
N TYR A 97 -7.49 -5.43 4.86
CA TYR A 97 -6.72 -4.75 5.89
C TYR A 97 -6.87 -3.26 5.71
N GLU A 98 -6.96 -2.54 6.81
CA GLU A 98 -6.61 -1.12 6.84
C GLU A 98 -5.09 -1.00 6.88
N VAL A 99 -4.57 -0.11 6.04
CA VAL A 99 -3.15 0.23 6.01
C VAL A 99 -2.95 1.39 6.98
N ASN A 100 -2.40 1.10 8.15
CA ASN A 100 -2.11 2.14 9.15
C ASN A 100 -0.88 2.98 8.74
N GLY A 101 0.05 2.39 7.97
CA GLY A 101 1.22 3.09 7.45
C GLY A 101 2.12 2.19 6.62
N ILE A 102 2.74 2.78 5.60
CA ILE A 102 3.81 2.21 4.79
C ILE A 102 4.95 3.23 4.82
N THR A 103 6.12 2.82 5.30
CA THR A 103 7.35 3.63 5.26
C THR A 103 8.45 2.86 4.54
N ALA A 104 9.64 3.46 4.42
CA ALA A 104 10.81 2.76 3.89
C ALA A 104 11.21 1.54 4.74
N GLU A 105 10.77 1.45 6.00
CA GLU A 105 11.22 0.44 6.97
C GLU A 105 10.07 -0.38 7.56
N LYS A 106 8.85 0.14 7.61
CA LYS A 106 7.74 -0.45 8.36
C LYS A 106 6.47 -0.55 7.52
N LEU A 107 5.77 -1.66 7.70
CA LEU A 107 4.39 -1.85 7.24
C LEU A 107 3.51 -2.21 8.42
N SER A 108 2.42 -1.47 8.60
CA SER A 108 1.43 -1.72 9.65
C SER A 108 0.06 -1.94 9.04
N LEU A 109 -0.51 -3.11 9.29
CA LEU A 109 -1.80 -3.53 8.76
C LEU A 109 -2.73 -3.91 9.92
N ARG A 110 -3.97 -3.44 9.88
CA ARG A 110 -5.03 -3.90 10.78
C ARG A 110 -6.05 -4.72 10.00
N GLN A 111 -6.20 -5.99 10.35
CA GLN A 111 -7.16 -6.87 9.69
C GLN A 111 -8.60 -6.43 9.98
N ILE A 112 -9.37 -6.22 8.92
CA ILE A 112 -10.78 -5.83 9.02
C ILE A 112 -11.58 -7.04 9.51
N GLY A 113 -12.39 -6.82 10.55
CA GLY A 113 -13.26 -7.84 11.13
C GLY A 113 -12.72 -8.61 12.33
N THR A 114 -11.40 -8.73 12.46
CA THR A 114 -10.76 -9.33 13.64
C THR A 114 -10.03 -8.30 14.49
N GLY A 115 -9.64 -7.17 13.90
CA GLY A 115 -8.83 -6.15 14.57
C GLY A 115 -7.37 -6.55 14.77
N SER A 116 -6.94 -7.70 14.27
CA SER A 116 -5.58 -8.20 14.42
C SER A 116 -4.58 -7.23 13.78
N LEU A 117 -3.57 -6.82 14.55
CA LEU A 117 -2.48 -5.96 14.08
C LEU A 117 -1.33 -6.82 13.56
N LEU A 118 -0.93 -6.57 12.32
CA LEU A 118 0.26 -7.14 11.70
C LEU A 118 1.29 -6.03 11.51
N LEU A 119 2.48 -6.23 12.05
CA LEU A 119 3.61 -5.32 11.95
C LEU A 119 4.75 -6.04 11.24
N PHE A 120 5.37 -5.34 10.30
CA PHE A 120 6.47 -5.87 9.51
C PHE A 120 7.62 -4.88 9.37
N ASP A 121 8.82 -5.43 9.30
CA ASP A 121 10.05 -4.78 8.89
C ASP A 121 10.31 -5.00 7.40
N LYS A 122 10.72 -3.95 6.68
CA LYS A 122 11.21 -4.08 5.31
C LYS A 122 12.58 -4.77 5.31
N GLN A 123 12.83 -5.63 4.33
CA GLN A 123 14.12 -6.27 4.08
C GLN A 123 14.87 -5.60 2.93
#